data_AF-A0A2P1P728-F1
#
_entry.id   AF-A0A2P1P728-F1
#
_cell.length_a   1.000
_cell.length_b   1.000
_cell.length_c   1.000
_cell.angle_alpha   90.00
_cell.angle_beta   90.00
_cell.angle_gamma   90.00
#
_symmetry.space_group_name_H-M   'P 1'
#
loop_
_entity.id
_entity.type
_entity.pdbx_description
1 polymer ?
#
loop_
_entity_poly.entity_id
_entity_poly.type
_entity_poly.pdbx_seq_one_letter_code
_entity_poly.pdbx_strand_id
1 'polypeptide(L)'
;MKNIFWKKTSIVLLSLLALLAQAATQFMSIKSNKVNARVGPGTNYPVSFVFLKAGEPVEVIAAFNSWRQIKDIDGDTAWVHVSLLSSKRSIIIKESLINAFLFQFPGKRHSASVEPKVRCAFLNYCYKEWCHVRCQGHKGWIARDFLWGIHDNEFIDTSSVKMYLKILGNLW
;
A
#
# COMPACT_ATOMS: atom_id res chain seq x y z
N MET A 1 27.21 16.80 -52.93
CA MET A 1 26.53 15.70 -52.21
C MET A 1 26.37 16.12 -50.75
N LYS A 2 25.17 16.53 -50.31
CA LYS A 2 24.93 17.03 -48.95
C LYS A 2 24.27 15.92 -48.12
N ASN A 3 24.91 15.60 -47.00
CA ASN A 3 24.66 14.43 -46.16
C ASN A 3 23.27 14.44 -45.50
N ILE A 4 22.50 13.39 -45.82
CA ILE A 4 21.31 12.93 -45.09
C ILE A 4 21.82 12.11 -43.90
N PHE A 5 22.02 12.73 -42.73
CA PHE A 5 22.48 11.97 -41.55
C PHE A 5 21.89 12.41 -40.20
N TRP A 6 20.83 13.22 -40.19
CA TRP A 6 20.30 13.81 -38.95
C TRP A 6 18.88 13.39 -38.53
N LYS A 7 18.25 12.44 -39.22
CA LYS A 7 16.84 12.06 -38.94
C LYS A 7 16.64 10.79 -38.09
N LYS A 8 17.69 10.10 -37.62
CA LYS A 8 17.53 8.82 -36.89
C LYS A 8 17.86 8.86 -35.38
N THR A 9 18.40 9.95 -34.86
CA THR A 9 18.88 10.01 -33.46
C THR A 9 17.83 10.50 -32.44
N SER A 10 16.72 11.10 -32.88
CA SER A 10 15.72 11.69 -31.95
C SER A 10 14.71 10.71 -31.34
N ILE A 11 14.50 9.52 -31.91
CA ILE A 11 13.41 8.63 -31.47
C ILE A 11 13.79 7.80 -30.23
N VAL A 12 15.08 7.45 -30.08
CA VAL A 12 15.57 6.59 -28.98
C VAL A 12 15.66 7.34 -27.64
N LEU A 13 15.82 8.67 -27.66
CA LEU A 13 15.93 9.48 -26.44
C LEU A 13 14.57 9.73 -25.75
N LEU A 14 13.48 9.75 -26.53
CA LEU A 14 12.12 9.96 -26.02
C LEU A 14 11.53 8.71 -25.35
N SER A 15 11.94 7.50 -25.76
CA SER A 15 11.50 6.25 -25.13
C SER A 15 12.19 5.98 -23.79
N LEU A 16 13.43 6.47 -23.59
CA LEU A 16 14.18 6.29 -22.34
C LEU A 16 13.66 7.17 -21.18
N LEU A 17 13.05 8.32 -21.48
CA LEU A 17 12.47 9.24 -20.49
C LEU A 17 11.18 8.70 -19.85
N ALA A 18 10.42 7.85 -20.55
CA ALA A 18 9.20 7.26 -20.02
C ALA A 18 9.46 6.20 -18.92
N LEU A 19 10.64 5.57 -18.92
CA LEU A 19 11.02 4.56 -17.91
C LEU A 19 11.35 5.16 -16.52
N LEU A 20 11.61 6.47 -16.43
CA LEU A 20 11.97 7.11 -15.16
C LEU A 20 10.76 7.63 -14.37
N ALA A 21 9.57 7.63 -14.98
CA ALA A 21 8.34 8.14 -14.37
C ALA A 21 7.51 7.06 -13.68
N GLN A 22 8.14 5.98 -13.19
CA GLN A 22 7.50 5.13 -12.20
C GLN A 22 7.47 5.94 -10.90
N ALA A 23 6.49 6.84 -10.76
CA ALA A 23 6.14 7.39 -9.46
C ALA A 23 5.97 6.19 -8.54
N ALA A 24 6.87 6.04 -7.56
CA ALA A 24 6.82 4.93 -6.63
C ALA A 24 5.41 4.91 -6.02
N THR A 25 4.61 3.90 -6.39
CA THR A 25 3.28 3.77 -5.84
C THR A 25 3.44 3.55 -4.35
N GLN A 26 2.68 4.31 -3.57
CA GLN A 26 2.77 4.28 -2.12
C GLN A 26 1.39 4.03 -1.54
N PHE A 27 1.32 3.15 -0.56
CA PHE A 27 0.11 3.01 0.23
C PHE A 27 0.02 4.13 1.26
N MET A 28 -1.13 4.80 1.27
CA MET A 28 -1.53 5.75 2.30
C MET A 28 -2.83 5.26 2.93
N SER A 29 -3.33 5.99 3.93
CA SER A 29 -4.67 5.75 4.46
C SER A 29 -5.55 6.99 4.45
N ILE A 30 -6.86 6.80 4.39
CA ILE A 30 -7.84 7.88 4.53
C ILE A 30 -7.79 8.44 5.95
N LYS A 31 -7.62 9.75 6.08
CA LYS A 31 -7.37 10.40 7.37
C LYS A 31 -8.61 10.55 8.26
N SER A 32 -9.81 10.64 7.66
CA SER A 32 -11.05 10.99 8.36
C SER A 32 -12.22 10.08 7.97
N ASN A 33 -13.26 10.02 8.80
CA ASN A 33 -14.43 9.19 8.55
C ASN A 33 -15.31 9.63 7.38
N LYS A 34 -15.15 10.84 6.85
CA LYS A 34 -15.88 11.26 5.65
C LYS A 34 -14.94 11.98 4.71
N VAL A 35 -14.59 11.34 3.60
CA VAL A 35 -13.71 11.91 2.57
C VAL A 35 -14.36 11.74 1.21
N ASN A 36 -14.62 12.87 0.53
CA ASN A 36 -15.14 12.87 -0.83
C ASN A 36 -13.99 12.62 -1.81
N ALA A 37 -14.03 11.48 -2.49
CA ALA A 37 -13.14 11.17 -3.60
C ALA A 37 -13.78 11.67 -4.90
N ARG A 38 -13.01 12.30 -5.78
CA ARG A 38 -13.53 13.03 -6.95
C ARG A 38 -13.04 12.42 -8.25
N VAL A 39 -13.77 12.65 -9.34
CA VAL A 39 -13.35 12.13 -10.67
C VAL A 39 -12.10 12.83 -11.22
N GLY A 40 -11.74 14.01 -10.70
CA GLY A 40 -10.58 14.79 -11.14
C GLY A 40 -9.89 15.56 -10.01
N PRO A 41 -8.67 16.08 -10.26
CA PRO A 41 -7.82 16.71 -9.25
C PRO A 41 -8.23 18.16 -8.96
N GLY A 42 -9.41 18.35 -8.36
CA GLY A 42 -9.94 19.67 -8.05
C GLY A 42 -11.28 19.60 -7.33
N THR A 43 -11.61 20.65 -6.58
CA THR A 43 -12.89 20.75 -5.85
C THR A 43 -14.10 20.99 -6.76
N ASN A 44 -13.85 21.44 -7.99
CA ASN A 44 -14.84 21.65 -9.05
C ASN A 44 -15.28 20.36 -9.76
N TYR A 45 -14.50 19.28 -9.65
CA TYR A 45 -14.89 17.98 -10.21
C TYR A 45 -15.96 17.32 -9.33
N PRO A 46 -16.93 16.60 -9.92
CA PRO A 46 -17.94 15.89 -9.14
C PRO A 46 -17.33 14.82 -8.22
N VAL A 47 -18.02 14.55 -7.12
CA VAL A 47 -17.68 13.45 -6.21
C VAL A 47 -18.01 12.14 -6.91
N SER A 48 -17.03 11.24 -6.97
CA SER A 48 -17.18 9.89 -7.50
C SER A 48 -17.82 8.99 -6.44
N PHE A 49 -17.18 8.94 -5.26
CA PHE A 49 -17.64 8.19 -4.10
C PHE A 49 -17.12 8.80 -2.80
N VAL A 50 -17.61 8.31 -1.67
CA VAL A 50 -17.28 8.83 -0.34
C VAL A 50 -16.74 7.71 0.53
N PHE A 51 -15.53 7.87 1.05
CA PHE A 51 -15.03 7.02 2.11
C PHE A 51 -15.74 7.37 3.43
N LEU A 52 -16.29 6.35 4.09
CA LEU A 52 -17.06 6.50 5.33
C LEU A 52 -16.29 6.11 6.60
N LYS A 53 -15.03 5.69 6.48
CA LYS A 53 -14.21 5.24 7.59
C LYS A 53 -12.77 5.75 7.44
N ALA A 54 -12.21 6.29 8.52
CA ALA A 54 -10.79 6.56 8.58
C ALA A 54 -9.98 5.25 8.54
N GLY A 55 -8.74 5.35 8.07
CA GLY A 55 -7.83 4.23 7.95
C GLY A 55 -8.09 3.34 6.73
N GLU A 56 -8.94 3.71 5.78
CA GLU A 56 -9.04 2.99 4.49
C GLU A 56 -7.69 3.01 3.77
N PRO A 57 -7.02 1.85 3.58
CA PRO A 57 -5.78 1.81 2.84
C PRO A 57 -6.05 2.01 1.36
N VAL A 58 -5.28 2.92 0.76
CA VAL A 58 -5.40 3.26 -0.65
C VAL A 58 -4.02 3.31 -1.29
N GLU A 59 -3.92 2.77 -2.49
CA GLU A 59 -2.70 2.85 -3.30
C GLU A 59 -2.70 4.19 -4.03
N VAL A 60 -1.67 5.01 -3.84
CA VAL A 60 -1.46 6.22 -4.65
C VAL A 60 -0.84 5.81 -5.98
N ILE A 61 -1.59 6.01 -7.07
CA ILE A 61 -1.20 5.59 -8.43
C ILE A 61 -0.79 6.76 -9.33
N ALA A 62 -1.18 7.99 -8.98
CA ALA A 62 -0.72 9.21 -9.66
C ALA A 62 -0.75 10.43 -8.73
N ALA A 63 -0.09 11.50 -9.13
CA ALA A 63 -0.06 12.76 -8.41
C ALA A 63 -0.23 13.96 -9.35
N PHE A 64 -0.97 14.97 -8.90
CA PHE A 64 -1.12 16.26 -9.57
C PHE A 64 -1.28 17.36 -8.53
N ASN A 65 -0.31 18.28 -8.43
CA ASN A 65 -0.27 19.29 -7.36
C ASN A 65 -0.52 18.67 -5.97
N SER A 66 -1.50 19.18 -5.23
CA SER A 66 -1.92 18.67 -3.92
C SER A 66 -2.94 17.52 -3.98
N TRP A 67 -3.16 16.93 -5.16
CA TRP A 67 -4.08 15.82 -5.37
C TRP A 67 -3.33 14.53 -5.66
N ARG A 68 -3.89 13.43 -5.17
CA ARG A 68 -3.42 12.07 -5.43
C ARG A 68 -4.55 11.29 -6.08
N GLN A 69 -4.26 10.68 -7.22
CA GLN A 69 -5.15 9.65 -7.75
C GLN A 69 -4.86 8.39 -6.94
N ILE A 70 -5.90 7.85 -6.33
CA ILE A 70 -5.85 6.68 -5.49
C ILE A 70 -6.58 5.53 -6.16
N LYS A 71 -6.23 4.30 -5.78
CA LYS A 71 -6.94 3.07 -6.06
C LYS A 71 -7.29 2.40 -4.72
N ASP A 72 -8.55 2.00 -4.54
CA ASP A 72 -8.98 1.28 -3.35
C ASP A 72 -8.85 -0.24 -3.51
N ILE A 73 -9.37 -1.00 -2.53
CA ILE A 73 -9.31 -2.47 -2.52
C ILE A 73 -10.15 -3.12 -3.63
N ASP A 74 -11.22 -2.45 -4.05
CA ASP A 74 -12.11 -2.94 -5.11
C ASP A 74 -11.56 -2.57 -6.51
N GLY A 75 -10.52 -1.76 -6.56
CA GLY A 75 -9.85 -1.32 -7.78
C GLY A 75 -10.39 0.01 -8.33
N ASP A 76 -11.34 0.63 -7.63
CA ASP A 76 -11.92 1.90 -8.03
C ASP A 76 -10.91 3.02 -7.86
N THR A 77 -10.90 3.95 -8.81
CA THR A 77 -9.97 5.08 -8.82
C THR A 77 -10.67 6.42 -8.68
N ALA A 78 -10.05 7.32 -7.92
CA ALA A 78 -10.52 8.68 -7.73
C ALA A 78 -9.40 9.59 -7.24
N TRP A 79 -9.64 10.89 -7.25
CA TRP A 79 -8.73 11.92 -6.76
C TRP A 79 -9.11 12.36 -5.35
N VAL A 80 -8.11 12.39 -4.47
CA VAL A 80 -8.24 12.85 -3.08
C VAL A 80 -7.17 13.90 -2.82
N HIS A 81 -7.56 14.98 -2.15
CA HIS A 81 -6.61 16.01 -1.73
C HIS A 81 -5.68 15.45 -0.64
N VAL A 82 -4.38 15.71 -0.72
CA VAL A 82 -3.35 15.13 0.16
C VAL A 82 -3.60 15.39 1.65
N SER A 83 -4.25 16.51 2.00
CA SER A 83 -4.61 16.82 3.40
C SER A 83 -5.61 15.83 4.03
N LEU A 84 -6.34 15.08 3.20
CA LEU A 84 -7.31 14.05 3.59
C LEU A 84 -6.69 12.65 3.61
N LEU A 85 -5.39 12.53 3.31
CA LEU A 85 -4.61 11.30 3.39
C LEU A 85 -3.68 11.33 4.62
N SER A 86 -3.26 10.16 5.07
CA SER A 86 -2.29 9.96 6.13
C SER A 86 -1.19 9.00 5.67
N SER A 87 0.06 9.29 6.06
CA SER A 87 1.18 8.36 5.94
C SER A 87 1.14 7.23 6.97
N LYS A 88 0.27 7.31 7.99
CA LYS A 88 0.04 6.18 8.90
C LYS A 88 -0.66 5.08 8.13
N ARG A 89 0.06 4.00 7.85
CA ARG A 89 -0.44 2.90 7.04
C ARG A 89 -1.40 1.99 7.82
N SER A 90 -2.34 1.46 7.08
CA SER A 90 -3.28 0.44 7.49
C SER A 90 -3.26 -0.67 6.45
N ILE A 91 -3.81 -1.83 6.83
CA ILE A 91 -4.07 -2.92 5.91
C ILE A 91 -5.52 -3.37 6.06
N ILE A 92 -6.02 -4.10 5.06
CA ILE A 92 -7.28 -4.85 5.13
C ILE A 92 -6.96 -6.32 4.86
N ILE A 93 -7.62 -7.20 5.60
CA ILE A 93 -7.60 -8.64 5.32
C ILE A 93 -8.43 -8.92 4.06
N LYS A 94 -7.78 -9.45 3.02
CA LYS A 94 -8.42 -9.84 1.77
C LYS A 94 -9.32 -11.06 1.98
N GLU A 95 -10.30 -11.22 1.11
CA GLU A 95 -11.01 -12.49 1.00
C GLU A 95 -10.05 -13.59 0.51
N SER A 96 -10.19 -14.79 1.07
CA SER A 96 -9.33 -15.94 0.78
C SER A 96 -10.11 -17.24 1.01
N LEU A 97 -9.70 -18.31 0.32
CA LEU A 97 -10.27 -19.65 0.50
C LEU A 97 -9.92 -20.27 1.86
N ILE A 98 -8.92 -19.73 2.54
CA ILE A 98 -8.49 -20.16 3.87
C ILE A 98 -8.57 -19.00 4.85
N ASN A 99 -8.76 -19.32 6.13
CA ASN A 99 -8.83 -18.32 7.19
C ASN A 99 -7.48 -17.62 7.38
N ALA A 100 -7.52 -16.31 7.61
CA ALA A 100 -6.36 -15.56 8.06
C ALA A 100 -6.15 -15.74 9.56
N PHE A 101 -4.88 -15.85 9.96
CA PHE A 101 -4.49 -15.98 11.36
C PHE A 101 -3.36 -15.01 11.71
N LEU A 102 -3.41 -14.50 12.94
CA LEU A 102 -2.28 -13.84 13.58
C LEU A 102 -1.44 -14.89 14.28
N PHE A 103 -0.13 -14.79 14.14
CA PHE A 103 0.85 -15.67 14.76
C PHE A 103 1.73 -14.89 15.73
N GLN A 104 2.14 -15.54 16.81
CA GLN A 104 3.11 -14.92 17.73
C GLN A 104 4.47 -14.71 17.04
N PHE A 105 4.84 -15.65 16.17
CA PHE A 105 6.00 -15.61 15.28
C PHE A 105 5.64 -16.26 13.94
N PRO A 106 6.28 -15.85 12.82
CA PRO A 106 6.05 -16.43 11.50
C PRO A 106 5.91 -17.96 11.50
N GLY A 107 4.75 -18.48 11.08
CA GLY A 107 4.48 -19.91 10.93
C GLY A 107 4.49 -20.76 12.21
N LYS A 108 4.50 -20.15 13.41
CA LYS A 108 4.47 -20.87 14.70
C LYS A 108 3.02 -21.04 15.19
N ARG A 109 2.78 -20.88 16.50
CA ARG A 109 1.43 -20.93 17.08
C ARG A 109 0.64 -19.67 16.68
N HIS A 110 -0.58 -19.89 16.17
CA HIS A 110 -1.52 -18.79 15.96
C HIS A 110 -2.12 -18.31 17.30
N SER A 111 -2.32 -17.01 17.42
CA SER A 111 -2.89 -16.34 18.59
C SER A 111 -4.32 -15.89 18.38
N ALA A 112 -4.75 -15.67 17.14
CA ALA A 112 -6.11 -15.27 16.79
C ALA A 112 -6.42 -15.59 15.32
N SER A 113 -7.69 -15.82 14.99
CA SER A 113 -8.17 -15.75 13.60
C SER A 113 -8.63 -14.31 13.29
N VAL A 114 -8.52 -13.90 12.04
CA VAL A 114 -8.97 -12.58 11.59
C VAL A 114 -9.89 -12.76 10.39
N GLU A 115 -11.07 -12.17 10.45
CA GLU A 115 -12.04 -12.23 9.36
C GLU A 115 -11.62 -11.35 8.17
N PRO A 116 -12.07 -11.69 6.95
CA PRO A 116 -11.94 -10.81 5.79
C PRO A 116 -12.55 -9.42 6.06
N LYS A 117 -12.06 -8.41 5.33
CA LYS A 117 -12.47 -7.00 5.42
C LYS A 117 -12.18 -6.32 6.76
N VAL A 118 -11.55 -7.02 7.71
CA VAL A 118 -11.05 -6.40 8.94
C VAL A 118 -9.90 -5.47 8.59
N ARG A 119 -10.04 -4.20 8.97
CA ARG A 119 -8.97 -3.21 8.91
C ARG A 119 -8.05 -3.35 10.11
N CYS A 120 -6.75 -3.37 9.87
CA CYS A 120 -5.73 -3.40 10.92
C CYS A 120 -4.73 -2.25 10.76
N ALA A 121 -4.10 -1.88 11.88
CA ALA A 121 -2.94 -0.99 11.84
C ALA A 121 -1.73 -1.77 11.33
N PHE A 122 -1.03 -1.21 10.34
CA PHE A 122 0.23 -1.76 9.87
C PHE A 122 1.36 -1.26 10.76
N LEU A 123 2.18 -2.16 11.28
CA LEU A 123 3.24 -1.80 12.25
C LEU A 123 4.58 -1.52 11.58
N ASN A 124 4.59 -1.27 10.26
CA ASN A 124 5.78 -0.94 9.46
C ASN A 124 6.92 -1.93 9.67
N TYR A 125 6.59 -3.22 9.70
CA TYR A 125 7.58 -4.27 9.87
C TYR A 125 7.13 -5.53 9.12
N CYS A 126 7.95 -5.97 8.17
CA CYS A 126 7.78 -7.25 7.52
C CYS A 126 9.12 -8.01 7.48
N TYR A 127 9.05 -9.33 7.55
CA TYR A 127 10.18 -10.24 7.42
C TYR A 127 9.79 -11.32 6.41
N LYS A 128 10.43 -11.30 5.24
CA LYS A 128 10.03 -12.11 4.08
C LYS A 128 8.52 -11.90 3.81
N GLU A 129 7.75 -12.99 3.69
CA GLU A 129 6.30 -12.97 3.44
C GLU A 129 5.45 -12.74 4.69
N TRP A 130 6.03 -12.29 5.81
CA TRP A 130 5.31 -12.07 7.04
C TRP A 130 5.32 -10.61 7.41
N CYS A 131 4.16 -10.08 7.76
CA CYS A 131 4.00 -8.70 8.16
C CYS A 131 3.39 -8.61 9.54
N HIS A 132 3.86 -7.64 10.32
CA HIS A 132 3.43 -7.44 11.68
C HIS A 132 2.32 -6.39 11.73
N VAL A 133 1.17 -6.79 12.29
CA VAL A 133 -0.05 -5.99 12.27
C VAL A 133 -0.68 -5.94 13.66
N ARG A 134 -1.59 -4.98 13.85
CA ARG A 134 -2.49 -4.95 15.00
C ARG A 134 -3.95 -4.84 14.53
N CYS A 135 -4.72 -5.88 14.76
CA CYS A 135 -6.14 -5.97 14.42
C CYS A 135 -6.96 -5.99 15.71
N GLN A 136 -7.86 -5.02 15.92
CA GLN A 136 -8.77 -4.97 17.08
C GLN A 136 -8.09 -5.31 18.43
N GLY A 137 -6.97 -4.66 18.74
CA GLY A 137 -6.20 -4.88 19.97
C GLY A 137 -5.25 -6.10 19.95
N HIS A 138 -5.45 -7.06 19.06
CA HIS A 138 -4.59 -8.23 18.90
C HIS A 138 -3.41 -7.90 17.99
N LYS A 139 -2.20 -8.29 18.42
CA LYS A 139 -0.95 -8.06 17.69
C LYS A 139 -0.36 -9.39 17.27
N GLY A 140 0.14 -9.46 16.04
CA GLY A 140 0.83 -10.65 15.56
C GLY A 140 1.33 -10.52 14.14
N TRP A 141 1.95 -11.60 13.68
CA TRP A 141 2.42 -11.79 12.33
C TRP A 141 1.35 -12.44 11.48
N ILE A 142 1.22 -11.99 10.24
CA ILE A 142 0.29 -12.54 9.27
C ILE A 142 0.99 -12.64 7.92
N ALA A 143 0.63 -13.63 7.12
CA ALA A 143 1.21 -13.78 5.79
C ALA A 143 0.78 -12.60 4.91
N ARG A 144 1.73 -12.06 4.14
CA ARG A 144 1.55 -10.91 3.26
C ARG A 144 0.42 -11.13 2.26
N ASP A 145 0.25 -12.36 1.78
CA ASP A 145 -0.77 -12.73 0.81
C ASP A 145 -2.20 -12.47 1.28
N PHE A 146 -2.45 -12.38 2.59
CA PHE A 146 -3.75 -12.00 3.14
C PHE A 146 -4.00 -10.49 3.16
N LEU A 147 -3.02 -9.66 2.81
CA LEU A 147 -3.06 -8.22 3.05
C LEU A 147 -3.34 -7.44 1.77
N TRP A 148 -4.21 -6.46 1.88
CA TRP A 148 -4.29 -5.28 1.02
C TRP A 148 -3.74 -4.08 1.79
N GLY A 149 -3.02 -3.17 1.12
CA GLY A 149 -2.35 -2.03 1.78
C GLY A 149 -0.83 -2.15 1.85
N ILE A 150 -0.25 -3.17 1.20
CA ILE A 150 1.19 -3.42 1.07
C ILE A 150 1.48 -4.03 -0.31
N HIS A 151 2.61 -3.67 -0.92
CA HIS A 151 3.04 -4.29 -2.18
C HIS A 151 3.79 -5.60 -1.93
N ASP A 152 3.70 -6.52 -2.87
CA ASP A 152 4.32 -7.86 -2.78
C ASP A 152 5.84 -7.78 -2.53
N ASN A 153 6.51 -6.82 -3.18
CA ASN A 153 7.97 -6.66 -3.12
C ASN A 153 8.43 -5.49 -2.24
N GLU A 154 7.56 -4.98 -1.37
CA GLU A 154 7.93 -3.87 -0.51
C GLU A 154 8.92 -4.32 0.58
N PHE A 155 10.15 -3.79 0.54
CA PHE A 155 11.12 -3.96 1.60
C PHE A 155 10.84 -2.95 2.72
N ILE A 156 10.43 -3.46 3.88
CA ILE A 156 10.10 -2.63 5.03
C ILE A 156 11.10 -2.94 6.13
N ASP A 157 11.81 -1.88 6.53
CA ASP A 157 13.03 -1.90 7.34
C ASP A 157 13.02 -2.95 8.48
N THR A 158 14.07 -3.76 8.50
CA THR A 158 14.31 -4.83 9.48
C THR A 158 15.09 -4.37 10.71
N SER A 159 15.47 -3.09 10.81
CA SER A 159 16.50 -2.55 11.73
C SER A 159 16.25 -2.69 13.24
N SER A 160 15.19 -3.35 13.69
CA SER A 160 15.11 -3.78 15.09
C SER A 160 15.90 -5.08 15.29
N VAL A 161 17.23 -4.97 15.40
CA VAL A 161 18.17 -6.08 15.70
C VAL A 161 17.67 -6.97 16.86
N LYS A 162 17.04 -6.37 17.89
CA LYS A 162 16.40 -7.10 19.00
C LYS A 162 15.29 -8.06 18.56
N MET A 163 14.49 -7.70 17.55
CA MET A 163 13.42 -8.54 17.02
C MET A 163 13.99 -9.64 16.12
N TYR A 164 14.97 -9.32 15.27
CA TYR A 164 15.67 -10.32 14.44
C TYR A 164 16.31 -11.42 15.30
N LEU A 165 17.01 -11.04 16.37
CA LEU A 165 17.57 -11.98 17.35
C LEU A 165 16.49 -12.78 18.08
N LYS A 166 15.32 -12.18 18.37
CA LYS A 166 14.18 -12.88 18.97
C LYS A 166 13.52 -13.88 18.02
N ILE A 167 13.44 -13.57 16.72
CA ILE A 167 12.94 -14.50 15.70
C ILE A 167 13.92 -15.67 15.57
N LEU A 168 15.22 -15.41 15.44
CA LEU A 168 16.23 -16.47 15.32
C LEU A 168 16.37 -17.32 16.59
N GLY A 169 16.29 -16.72 17.77
CA GLY A 169 16.37 -17.44 19.04
C GLY A 169 15.17 -18.35 19.34
N ASN A 170 14.02 -18.16 18.66
CA ASN A 170 12.82 -18.99 18.77
C ASN A 170 12.66 -19.97 17.59
N LEU A 171 13.68 -20.07 16.72
CA LEU A 171 13.73 -21.01 15.61
C LEU A 171 14.54 -22.28 15.92
N TRP A 172 15.05 -22.41 17.15
CA TRP A 172 15.74 -23.58 17.70
C TRP A 172 15.01 -24.08 18.94
#